data_AF-A0A2C6DG38-F1
#
_entry.id   AF-A0A2C6DG38-F1
#
_cell.length_a   1.000
_cell.length_b   1.000
_cell.length_c   1.000
_cell.angle_alpha   90.00
_cell.angle_beta   90.00
_cell.angle_gamma   90.00
#
_symmetry.space_group_name_H-M   'P 1'
#
loop_
_entity.id
_entity.type
_entity.pdbx_description
1 polymer ?
#
loop_
_entity_poly.entity_id
_entity_poly.type
_entity_poly.pdbx_seq_one_letter_code
_entity_poly.pdbx_strand_id
1 'polypeptide(L)' 'MINLIITEICGLVGQALNSGQKTIPMHIVPFEMAKEDMNNYQDSTDLSFRQSLKPAYDYFEQTWQVPAISVIDIK' A
#
# COMPACT_ATOMS: atom_id res chain seq x y z
N MET A 1 -1.18 -22.43 -4.69
CA MET A 1 -2.18 -21.86 -5.61
C MET A 1 -1.88 -20.37 -5.70
N ILE A 2 -1.45 -19.87 -6.87
CA ILE A 2 -1.19 -18.42 -7.05
C ILE A 2 -2.55 -17.74 -7.17
N ASN A 3 -2.71 -16.59 -6.52
CA ASN A 3 -3.96 -15.83 -6.51
C ASN A 3 -4.26 -15.29 -7.92
N LEU A 4 -5.42 -15.64 -8.47
CA LEU A 4 -5.85 -15.27 -9.83
C LEU A 4 -5.88 -13.75 -10.06
N ILE A 5 -6.25 -12.98 -9.03
CA ILE A 5 -6.30 -11.51 -9.08
C ILE A 5 -4.88 -10.94 -9.22
N ILE A 6 -3.91 -11.52 -8.51
CA ILE A 6 -2.50 -11.10 -8.62
C ILE A 6 -1.97 -11.39 -10.03
N THR A 7 -2.33 -12.53 -10.61
CA THR A 7 -1.95 -12.87 -12.00
C THR A 7 -2.51 -11.86 -13.00
N GLU A 8 -3.76 -11.46 -12.84
CA GLU A 8 -4.41 -10.47 -13.72
C GLU A 8 -3.74 -9.10 -13.63
N ILE A 9 -3.53 -8.60 -12.40
CA ILE A 9 -2.85 -7.31 -12.17
C ILE A 9 -1.43 -7.34 -12.78
N CYS A 10 -0.66 -8.40 -12.55
CA CYS A 10 0.66 -8.54 -13.15
C CYS A 10 0.63 -8.59 -14.68
N GLY A 11 -0.40 -9.21 -15.27
CA GLY A 11 -0.60 -9.23 -16.72
C GLY A 11 -0.88 -7.85 -17.31
N LEU A 12 -1.71 -7.04 -16.63
CA LEU A 12 -1.97 -5.65 -17.02
C LEU A 12 -0.73 -4.78 -16.90
N VAL A 13 0.02 -4.93 -15.81
CA VAL A 13 1.30 -4.22 -15.62
C VAL A 13 2.28 -4.57 -16.74
N GLY A 14 2.42 -5.85 -17.08
CA GLY A 14 3.29 -6.29 -18.18
C GLY A 14 2.91 -5.67 -19.53
N GLN A 15 1.61 -5.59 -19.84
CA GLN A 15 1.11 -4.95 -21.05
C GLN A 15 1.40 -3.44 -21.09
N ALA A 16 1.17 -2.74 -19.98
CA ALA A 16 1.43 -1.30 -19.88
C ALA A 16 2.93 -0.99 -20.08
N LEU A 17 3.82 -1.77 -19.46
CA LEU A 17 5.27 -1.63 -19.63
C LEU A 17 5.69 -1.90 -21.09
N ASN A 18 5.18 -2.97 -21.70
CA ASN A 18 5.46 -3.29 -23.11
C ASN A 18 4.94 -2.22 -24.08
N SER A 19 3.90 -1.48 -23.69
CA SER A 19 3.31 -0.39 -24.47
C SER A 19 4.02 0.96 -24.27
N GLY A 20 5.14 0.99 -23.54
CA GLY A 20 5.99 2.18 -23.38
C GLY A 20 5.74 3.00 -22.12
N GLN A 21 4.84 2.56 -21.22
CA GLN A 21 4.69 3.19 -19.92
C GLN A 21 5.95 2.95 -19.08
N LYS A 22 6.65 4.02 -18.67
CA LYS A 22 7.93 3.92 -17.94
C LYS A 22 7.75 3.71 -16.44
N THR A 23 6.61 4.12 -15.89
CA THR A 23 6.32 4.09 -14.46
C THR A 23 4.87 3.69 -14.23
N ILE A 24 4.66 2.79 -13.27
CA ILE A 24 3.33 2.35 -12.83
C ILE A 24 3.16 2.84 -11.39
N PRO A 25 2.25 3.80 -11.11
CA PRO A 25 1.95 4.15 -9.73
C PRO A 25 1.23 2.97 -9.07
N MET A 26 1.86 2.40 -8.04
CA MET A 26 1.32 1.28 -7.27
C MET A 26 1.12 1.73 -5.83
N HIS A 27 -0.09 1.50 -5.32
CA HIS A 27 -0.43 1.74 -3.92
C HIS A 27 -0.88 0.43 -3.31
N ILE A 28 -0.11 -0.07 -2.34
CA ILE A 28 -0.44 -1.28 -1.62
C ILE A 28 -0.94 -0.85 -0.26
N VAL A 29 -2.21 -1.14 0.03
CA VAL A 29 -2.83 -0.94 1.34
C VAL A 29 -3.04 -2.34 1.94
N PRO A 30 -2.10 -2.83 2.76
CA PRO A 30 -2.08 -4.25 3.13
C PRO A 30 -3.17 -4.67 4.13
N PHE A 31 -3.87 -3.73 4.76
CA PHE A 31 -4.96 -4.00 5.70
C PHE A 31 -5.79 -2.73 5.95
N GLU A 32 -7.06 -2.90 6.33
CA GLU A 32 -7.87 -1.82 6.89
C GLU A 32 -7.30 -1.45 8.27
N MET A 33 -7.01 -0.17 8.49
CA MET A 33 -6.48 0.34 9.77
C MET A 33 -7.59 0.87 10.67
N ALA A 34 -8.67 0.10 10.81
CA ALA A 34 -9.71 0.40 11.78
C ALA A 34 -9.13 0.34 13.22
N LYS A 35 -9.70 1.13 14.13
CA LYS A 35 -9.24 1.16 15.54
C LYS A 35 -9.27 -0.21 16.21
N GLU A 36 -10.24 -1.05 15.85
CA GLU A 36 -10.41 -2.39 16.39
C GLU A 36 -9.29 -3.34 15.93
N ASP A 37 -8.86 -3.23 14.67
CA ASP A 37 -7.78 -4.05 14.12
C ASP A 37 -6.41 -3.67 14.71
N MET A 38 -6.17 -2.39 15.00
CA MET A 38 -4.93 -1.96 15.64
C MET A 38 -4.76 -2.49 17.06
N ASN A 39 -5.85 -2.77 17.78
CA ASN A 39 -5.79 -3.42 19.09
C ASN A 39 -5.44 -4.90 18.99
N ASN A 40 -5.88 -5.58 17.94
CA ASN A 40 -5.59 -6.99 17.71
C ASN A 40 -4.12 -7.26 17.33
N TYR A 41 -3.37 -6.21 16.95
CA TYR A 41 -1.98 -6.30 16.52
C TYR A 41 -0.99 -5.57 17.43
N GLN A 42 -1.41 -5.24 18.66
CA GLN A 42 -0.55 -4.55 19.64
C GLN A 42 0.74 -5.31 19.94
N ASP A 43 0.72 -6.65 19.88
CA ASP A 43 1.90 -7.49 20.12
C ASP A 43 2.66 -7.87 18.83
N SER A 44 2.26 -7.33 17.67
CA SER A 44 2.92 -7.66 16.41
C SER A 44 4.27 -6.94 16.29
N THR A 45 5.28 -7.65 15.77
CA THR A 45 6.59 -7.06 15.44
C THR A 45 6.49 -5.91 14.46
N ASP A 46 5.42 -5.88 13.68
CA ASP A 46 5.19 -4.89 12.63
C ASP A 46 4.47 -3.64 13.17
N LEU A 47 4.05 -3.59 14.44
CA LEU A 47 3.20 -2.51 14.97
C LEU A 47 3.77 -1.12 14.66
N SER A 48 5.08 -0.91 14.90
CA SER A 48 5.75 0.37 14.62
C SER A 48 5.68 0.76 13.14
N PHE A 49 5.80 -0.22 12.25
CA PHE A 49 5.63 -0.01 10.81
C PHE A 49 4.18 0.30 10.45
N ARG A 50 3.20 -0.37 11.07
CA ARG A 50 1.78 -0.08 10.83
C ARG A 50 1.38 1.31 11.33
N GLN A 51 1.90 1.72 12.49
CA GLN A 51 1.70 3.05 13.04
C GLN A 51 2.27 4.14 12.13
N SER A 52 3.41 3.92 11.48
CA SER A 52 3.97 4.90 10.54
C SER A 52 3.12 5.08 9.28
N LEU A 53 2.35 4.06 8.88
CA LEU A 53 1.43 4.13 7.74
C LEU A 53 0.08 4.79 8.07
N LYS A 54 -0.33 4.80 9.36
CA LYS A 54 -1.65 5.28 9.79
C LYS A 54 -1.99 6.71 9.33
N PRO A 55 -1.09 7.71 9.41
CA PRO A 55 -1.41 9.07 8.96
C PRO A 55 -1.72 9.15 7.47
N ALA A 56 -0.97 8.39 6.65
CA ALA A 56 -1.20 8.32 5.21
C ALA A 56 -2.51 7.60 4.87
N TYR A 57 -2.82 6.53 5.59
CA TYR A 57 -4.10 5.82 5.47
C TYR A 57 -5.27 6.72 5.84
N ASP A 58 -5.21 7.41 6.98
CA ASP A 58 -6.29 8.31 7.43
C ASP A 58 -6.52 9.47 6.47
N TYR A 59 -5.46 10.00 5.86
CA TYR A 59 -5.56 11.01 4.82
C TYR A 59 -6.29 10.47 3.59
N PHE A 60 -5.94 9.26 3.14
CA PHE A 60 -6.58 8.62 2.00
C PHE A 60 -8.06 8.35 2.26
N GLU A 61 -8.44 7.79 3.41
CA GLU A 61 -9.85 7.52 3.74
C GLU A 61 -10.72 8.79 3.77
N GLN A 62 -10.14 9.91 4.22
CA GLN A 62 -10.86 11.19 4.28
C GLN A 62 -10.96 11.89 2.92
N THR A 63 -9.92 11.79 2.09
CA THR A 63 -9.79 12.63 0.89
C THR A 63 -9.99 11.84 -0.40
N TRP A 64 -9.90 10.52 -0.34
CA TRP A 64 -9.78 9.61 -1.48
C TRP A 64 -8.61 9.98 -2.42
N GLN A 65 -7.62 10.70 -1.88
CA GLN A 65 -6.41 11.08 -2.59
C GLN A 65 -5.23 10.35 -2.00
N VAL A 66 -4.43 9.76 -2.88
CA VAL A 66 -3.17 9.14 -2.47
C VAL A 66 -2.21 10.26 -2.03
N PRO A 67 -1.70 10.22 -0.79
CA PRO A 67 -0.70 11.18 -0.37
C PRO A 67 0.58 11.02 -1.18
N ALA A 68 1.20 12.14 -1.56
CA ALA A 68 2.53 12.14 -2.18
C ALA A 68 3.58 11.86 -1.09
N ILE A 69 3.94 10.58 -0.94
CA ILE A 69 4.95 10.14 0.03
C ILE A 69 6.29 9.99 -0.67
N SER A 70 7.37 10.43 -0.04
CA SER A 70 8.74 10.15 -0.45
C SER A 70 9.49 9.54 0.72
N VAL A 71 10.14 8.40 0.49
CA VAL A 71 11.07 7.81 1.48
C VAL A 71 12.40 8.50 1.30
N ILE A 72 12.81 9.26 2.31
CA ILE A 72 14.16 9.81 2.40
C ILE A 72 15.00 8.88 3.29
N ASP A 73 16.11 8.39 2.75
CA ASP A 73 17.08 7.65 3.55
C ASP A 73 17.87 8.66 4.37
N ILE A 74 17.59 8.73 5.67
CA ILE A 74 18.30 9.61 6.60
C ILE A 74 19.47 8.81 7.15
N LYS A 75 20.65 9.06 6.57
CA LYS A 75 21.92 8.44 6.95
C LYS A 75 22.43 8.92 8.30
#